data_AF-A0A7C6EQD1-F1
#
_entry.id   AF-A0A7C6EQD1-F1
#
_cell.length_a   1.000
_cell.length_b   1.000
_cell.length_c   1.000
_cell.angle_alpha   90.00
_cell.angle_beta   90.00
_cell.angle_gamma   90.00
#
_symmetry.space_group_name_H-M   'P 1'
#
loop_
_entity.id
_entity.type
_entity.pdbx_description
1 polymer ?
#
loop_
_entity_poly.entity_id
_entity_poly.type
_entity_poly.pdbx_seq_one_letter_code
_entity_poly.pdbx_strand_id
1 'polypeptide(L)' 'MALKEPRKVELKGEVPNPINPPPGCRFHPRCPIAGEICRREEPELREIEKIIMW' A
#
# COMPACT_ATOMS: atom_id res chain seq x y z
N MET A 1 -5.97 35.57 -2.66
CA MET A 1 -5.54 34.40 -1.87
C MET A 1 -6.37 33.20 -2.29
N ALA A 2 -5.84 32.36 -3.18
CA ALA A 2 -6.53 31.14 -3.61
C ALA A 2 -6.17 30.00 -2.65
N LEU A 3 -7.18 29.45 -1.96
CA LEU A 3 -7.02 28.26 -1.12
C LEU A 3 -6.80 27.06 -2.04
N LYS A 4 -5.65 26.41 -1.91
CA LYS A 4 -5.26 25.24 -2.71
C LYS A 4 -6.05 24.04 -2.20
N GLU A 5 -7.02 23.56 -2.98
CA GLU A 5 -7.85 22.41 -2.62
C GLU A 5 -6.99 21.13 -2.50
N PRO A 6 -7.24 20.30 -1.47
CA PRO A 6 -6.50 19.05 -1.29
C PRO A 6 -6.81 18.10 -2.45
N ARG A 7 -5.77 17.64 -3.15
CA ARG A 7 -5.90 16.65 -4.22
C ARG A 7 -6.43 15.35 -3.64
N LYS A 8 -7.69 15.00 -3.95
CA LYS A 8 -8.23 13.67 -3.67
C LYS A 8 -7.46 12.65 -4.50
N VAL A 9 -6.71 11.77 -3.83
CA VAL A 9 -6.10 10.61 -4.48
C VAL A 9 -7.16 9.53 -4.58
N GLU A 10 -7.69 9.31 -5.78
CA GLU A 10 -8.61 8.20 -6.04
C GLU A 10 -7.83 6.88 -5.99
N LEU A 11 -8.12 6.05 -4.99
CA LEU A 11 -7.58 4.70 -4.90
C LEU A 11 -8.21 3.85 -6.01
N LYS A 12 -7.44 3.54 -7.05
CA LYS A 12 -7.89 2.69 -8.17
C LYS A 12 -7.99 1.22 -7.73
N GLY A 13 -8.98 0.51 -8.28
CA GLY A 13 -9.20 -0.92 -8.07
C GLY A 13 -10.38 -1.26 -7.14
N GLU A 14 -10.91 -2.46 -7.27
CA GLU A 14 -12.01 -2.98 -6.44
C GLU A 14 -11.47 -3.59 -5.14
N VAL A 15 -12.31 -3.72 -4.11
CA VAL A 15 -11.93 -4.44 -2.87
C VAL A 15 -11.91 -5.93 -3.19
N PRO A 16 -10.74 -6.60 -3.20
CA PRO A 16 -10.70 -8.03 -3.45
C PRO A 16 -11.35 -8.78 -2.28
N ASN A 17 -11.99 -9.90 -2.58
CA ASN A 17 -12.60 -10.76 -1.57
C ASN A 17 -11.52 -11.26 -0.58
N PRO A 18 -11.66 -11.00 0.74
CA PRO A 18 -10.62 -11.30 1.73
C PRO A 18 -10.40 -12.81 1.97
N ILE A 19 -11.27 -13.67 1.44
CA ILE A 19 -11.22 -15.12 1.65
C ILE A 19 -10.01 -15.75 0.94
N ASN A 20 -9.51 -15.17 -0.15
CA ASN A 20 -8.38 -15.72 -0.89
C ASN A 20 -7.33 -14.62 -1.19
N PRO A 21 -6.46 -14.28 -0.21
CA PRO A 21 -5.41 -13.30 -0.43
C PRO A 21 -4.42 -13.81 -1.48
N PRO A 22 -3.91 -12.94 -2.36
CA PRO A 22 -2.89 -13.33 -3.32
C PRO A 22 -1.55 -13.65 -2.61
N PRO A 23 -0.70 -14.50 -3.21
CA PRO A 23 0.60 -14.83 -2.64
C PRO A 23 1.53 -13.61 -2.59
N GLY A 24 2.40 -13.56 -1.59
CA GLY A 24 3.30 -12.44 -1.35
C GLY A 24 2.64 -11.25 -0.64
N CYS A 25 2.94 -10.03 -1.06
CA CYS A 25 2.37 -8.83 -0.47
C CYS A 25 0.89 -8.66 -0.87
N ARG A 26 -0.02 -8.71 0.11
CA ARG A 26 -1.48 -8.59 -0.10
C ARG A 26 -1.92 -7.36 -0.91
N PHE A 27 -1.09 -6.31 -0.93
CA PHE A 27 -1.36 -5.06 -1.64
C PHE A 27 -0.81 -5.04 -3.07
N HIS A 28 -0.03 -6.02 -3.52
CA HIS A 28 0.57 -6.03 -4.86
C HIS A 28 -0.45 -5.87 -6.02
N PRO A 29 -1.73 -6.31 -5.93
CA PRO A 29 -2.69 -6.09 -7.01
C PRO A 29 -3.16 -4.63 -7.14
N ARG A 30 -3.04 -3.84 -6.07
CA ARG A 30 -3.54 -2.45 -6.00
C ARG A 30 -2.42 -1.41 -5.79
N CYS A 31 -1.21 -1.87 -5.49
CA CYS A 31 -0.07 -1.00 -5.22
C CYS A 31 0.53 -0.49 -6.55
N PRO A 32 0.56 0.83 -6.81
CA PRO A 32 1.09 1.38 -8.06
C PRO A 32 2.60 1.21 -8.22
N ILE A 33 3.31 0.87 -7.14
CA ILE A 33 4.77 0.64 -7.11
C ILE A 33 5.13 -0.85 -6.93
N ALA A 34 4.17 -1.76 -7.09
CA ALA A 34 4.41 -3.19 -6.90
C ALA A 34 5.48 -3.72 -7.86
N GLY A 35 6.58 -4.20 -7.29
CA GLY A 35 7.63 -4.91 -8.02
C GLY A 35 7.39 -6.42 -8.10
N GLU A 36 8.33 -7.12 -8.72
CA GLU A 36 8.29 -8.59 -8.83
C GLU A 36 8.39 -9.29 -7.46
N ILE A 37 9.23 -8.75 -6.56
CA ILE A 37 9.39 -9.24 -5.18
C ILE A 37 8.05 -9.25 -4.42
N CYS A 38 7.21 -8.23 -4.63
CA CYS A 38 5.92 -8.10 -3.96
C CYS A 38 4.92 -9.19 -4.32
N ARG A 39 5.11 -9.91 -5.43
CA ARG A 39 4.24 -11.01 -5.89
C ARG A 39 4.74 -12.39 -5.45
N ARG A 40 6.02 -12.48 -5.05
CA ARG A 40 6.71 -13.73 -4.75
C ARG A 40 6.89 -13.95 -3.25
N GLU A 41 7.12 -12.88 -2.50
CA GLU A 41 7.50 -12.95 -1.09
C GLU A 41 6.59 -12.11 -0.20
N GLU A 42 6.19 -12.65 0.95
CA GLU A 42 5.42 -11.91 1.95
C GLU A 42 6.40 -11.06 2.78
N PRO A 43 6.17 -9.74 2.91
CA PRO A 43 7.10 -8.86 3.60
C PRO A 43 7.17 -9.20 5.09
N GLU A 44 8.39 -9.23 5.63
CA GLU A 44 8.61 -9.43 7.07
C GLU A 44 8.04 -8.27 7.89
N LEU A 45 7.43 -8.60 9.03
CA LEU A 45 7.00 -7.61 10.00
C LEU A 45 8.23 -7.02 10.69
N ARG A 46 8.42 -5.71 10.52
CA ARG A 46 9.52 -4.95 11.12
C ARG A 46 8.95 -3.85 11.98
N GLU A 47 9.54 -3.66 13.16
CA GLU A 47 9.22 -2.53 14.01
C GLU A 47 9.78 -1.26 13.34
N ILE A 48 8.92 -0.25 13.18
CA ILE A 48 9.37 1.06 12.73
C ILE A 48 9.83 1.78 13.98
N GLU A 49 11.15 1.93 14.14
CA GLU A 49 11.70 2.81 15.14
C GLU A 49 11.08 4.19 14.89
N LYS A 50 10.31 4.71 15.86
CA LYS A 50 9.80 6.09 15.85
C LYS A 50 11.00 7.03 16.01
N ILE A 51 11.81 7.13 14.96
CA ILE A 51 12.77 8.21 14.84
C ILE A 51 11.91 9.46 14.71
N ILE A 52 12.29 10.46 15.51
CA ILE A 52 11.72 11.80 15.73
C ILE A 52 10.45 11.89 16.57
N MET A 53 10.71 12.16 17.86
CA MET A 53 10.06 13.24 18.61
C MET A 53 9.79 14.43 17.68
N TRP A 54 8.51 14.80 17.57
CA TRP A 54 8.03 15.95 16.80
C TRP A 54 8.41 17.26 17.46
#